data_AF-A0A1H8CKF3-F1
#
_entry.id   AF-A0A1H8CKF3-F1
#
_cell.length_a   1.000
_cell.length_b   1.000
_cell.length_c   1.000
_cell.angle_alpha   90.00
_cell.angle_beta   90.00
_cell.angle_gamma   90.00
#
_symmetry.space_group_name_H-M   'P 1'
#
loop_
_entity.id
_entity.type
_entity.pdbx_description
1 polymer ?
#
loop_
_entity_poly.entity_id
_entity_poly.type
_entity_poly.pdbx_seq_one_letter_code
_entity_poly.pdbx_strand_id
1 'polypeptide(L)'
;MMKTIPTIALFLFATPAFAAAASPVPATMCAKDDAVVFSCPLAGSTKVVSICAAGDVAHDKGRFYYAYGRDATKPELAYPTAGATGEFTRSHLGFAGNTGGYAYAFTNAGFKYVVYSVSGANNLQDGGLVVLKDGESRPVKRSSCQPGAVIDTEDDTLIDATLKLKRDPALEKSGLPAR
;
A
#
# COMPACT_ATOMS: atom_id res chain seq x y z
N MET A 1 -55.44 -33.52 51.52
CA MET A 1 -54.01 -33.16 51.51
C MET A 1 -53.62 -32.86 50.07
N MET A 2 -53.29 -31.60 49.80
CA MET A 2 -53.08 -31.00 48.47
C MET A 2 -51.67 -31.36 47.95
N LYS A 3 -51.55 -31.92 46.74
CA LYS A 3 -50.25 -32.11 46.05
C LYS A 3 -50.18 -31.19 44.83
N THR A 4 -49.27 -30.22 44.91
CA THR A 4 -48.96 -29.23 43.87
C THR A 4 -48.09 -29.84 42.76
N ILE A 5 -48.40 -29.52 41.51
CA ILE A 5 -47.65 -29.89 40.31
C ILE A 5 -46.90 -28.64 39.83
N PRO A 6 -45.57 -28.66 39.64
CA PRO A 6 -44.83 -27.48 39.22
C PRO A 6 -44.88 -27.33 37.69
N THR A 7 -45.22 -26.12 37.25
CA THR A 7 -45.20 -25.67 35.86
C THR A 7 -43.76 -25.56 35.36
N ILE A 8 -43.40 -26.32 34.34
CA ILE A 8 -42.10 -26.24 33.65
C ILE A 8 -42.16 -25.07 32.65
N ALA A 9 -41.38 -24.01 32.90
CA ALA A 9 -41.22 -22.89 31.99
C ALA A 9 -40.11 -23.19 30.97
N LEU A 10 -40.48 -23.28 29.70
CA LEU A 10 -39.59 -23.46 28.55
C LEU A 10 -38.92 -22.11 28.20
N PHE A 11 -37.68 -21.91 28.64
CA PHE A 11 -36.87 -20.75 28.27
C PHE A 11 -36.29 -20.95 26.86
N LEU A 12 -36.85 -20.22 25.87
CA LEU A 12 -36.22 -20.05 24.56
C LEU A 12 -34.96 -19.18 24.71
N PHE A 13 -33.79 -19.80 24.64
CA PHE A 13 -32.52 -19.08 24.53
C PHE A 13 -32.35 -18.60 23.09
N ALA A 14 -32.65 -17.32 22.84
CA ALA A 14 -32.24 -16.63 21.63
C ALA A 14 -30.72 -16.42 21.67
N THR A 15 -29.98 -17.10 20.81
CA THR A 15 -28.54 -16.92 20.67
C THR A 15 -28.24 -15.60 19.94
N PRO A 16 -27.50 -14.66 20.55
CA PRO A 16 -27.09 -13.44 19.85
C PRO A 16 -26.09 -13.80 18.75
N ALA A 17 -26.41 -13.43 17.51
CA ALA A 17 -25.47 -13.50 16.39
C ALA A 17 -24.32 -12.52 16.65
N PHE A 18 -23.14 -13.02 16.98
CA PHE A 18 -21.93 -12.21 17.03
C PHE A 18 -21.60 -11.75 15.61
N ALA A 19 -21.90 -10.49 15.31
CA ALA A 19 -21.35 -9.81 14.14
C ALA A 19 -19.83 -9.77 14.31
N ALA A 20 -19.10 -10.50 13.45
CA ALA A 20 -17.66 -10.43 13.41
C ALA A 20 -17.26 -8.99 13.06
N ALA A 21 -16.74 -8.26 14.05
CA ALA A 21 -16.19 -6.93 13.83
C ALA A 21 -15.01 -7.06 12.85
N ALA A 22 -15.16 -6.53 11.64
CA ALA A 22 -14.08 -6.45 10.69
C ALA A 22 -12.95 -5.63 11.32
N SER A 23 -11.77 -6.23 11.48
CA SER A 23 -10.59 -5.52 11.96
C SER A 23 -10.33 -4.32 11.05
N PRO A 24 -10.04 -3.13 11.61
CA PRO A 24 -9.79 -1.95 10.79
C PRO A 24 -8.59 -2.22 9.88
N VAL A 25 -8.76 -1.93 8.58
CA VAL A 25 -7.67 -2.01 7.60
C VAL A 25 -6.59 -1.01 8.03
N PRO A 26 -5.32 -1.42 8.14
CA PRO A 26 -4.27 -0.49 8.56
C PRO A 26 -4.12 0.65 7.54
N ALA A 27 -3.70 1.82 7.99
CA ALA A 27 -3.39 2.94 7.10
C ALA A 27 -2.07 2.73 6.33
N THR A 28 -1.16 1.91 6.89
CA THR A 28 0.17 1.65 6.35
C THR A 28 0.68 0.25 6.68
N MET A 29 1.53 -0.28 5.80
CA MET A 29 2.31 -1.50 6.01
C MET A 29 3.72 -1.22 6.55
N CYS A 30 4.06 0.05 6.82
CA CYS A 30 5.33 0.39 7.44
C CYS A 30 5.36 -0.07 8.90
N ALA A 31 6.54 -0.47 9.39
CA ALA A 31 6.70 -0.83 10.78
C ALA A 31 6.51 0.41 11.67
N LYS A 32 6.28 0.20 12.96
CA LYS A 32 5.91 1.25 13.92
C LYS A 32 6.85 2.46 13.92
N ASP A 33 8.15 2.21 13.75
CA ASP A 33 9.21 3.24 13.83
C ASP A 33 9.78 3.61 12.45
N ASP A 34 9.20 3.05 11.38
CA ASP A 34 9.62 3.30 10.01
C ASP A 34 8.76 4.41 9.39
N ALA A 35 9.40 5.31 8.64
CA ALA A 35 8.70 6.41 8.01
C ALA A 35 7.91 5.94 6.77
N VAL A 36 6.72 6.49 6.57
CA VAL A 36 5.90 6.26 5.39
C VAL A 36 6.38 7.16 4.27
N VAL A 37 6.85 6.58 3.16
CA VAL A 37 7.17 7.32 1.92
C VAL A 37 5.90 7.46 1.08
N PHE A 38 5.18 6.34 0.93
CA PHE A 38 3.88 6.25 0.27
C PHE A 38 3.07 5.16 0.98
N SER A 39 1.77 5.36 1.14
CA SER A 39 0.86 4.28 1.54
C SER A 39 -0.55 4.51 1.03
N CYS A 40 -1.24 3.43 0.68
CA CYS A 40 -2.70 3.47 0.59
C CYS A 40 -3.36 2.09 0.76
N PRO A 41 -4.56 2.04 1.39
CA PRO A 41 -5.47 0.92 1.24
C PRO A 41 -5.94 0.79 -0.22
N LEU A 42 -5.99 -0.43 -0.75
CA LEU A 42 -6.38 -0.69 -2.13
C LEU A 42 -7.90 -0.88 -2.28
N ALA A 43 -8.46 -0.22 -3.29
CA ALA A 43 -9.87 -0.27 -3.67
C ALA A 43 -10.38 -1.72 -3.82
N GLY A 44 -11.53 -2.03 -3.21
CA GLY A 44 -12.17 -3.34 -3.31
C GLY A 44 -11.41 -4.48 -2.60
N SER A 45 -10.50 -4.16 -1.67
CA SER A 45 -9.76 -5.16 -0.90
C SER A 45 -9.46 -4.71 0.53
N THR A 46 -8.98 -5.62 1.36
CA THR A 46 -8.41 -5.33 2.69
C THR A 46 -6.89 -5.14 2.66
N LYS A 47 -6.31 -5.04 1.46
CA LYS A 47 -4.86 -4.95 1.25
C LYS A 47 -4.42 -3.50 1.28
N VAL A 48 -3.23 -3.28 1.80
CA VAL A 48 -2.53 -2.00 1.78
C VAL A 48 -1.23 -2.21 1.03
N VAL A 49 -0.82 -1.19 0.29
CA VAL A 49 0.49 -1.12 -0.36
C VAL A 49 1.24 0.08 0.19
N SER A 50 2.51 -0.11 0.57
CA SER A 50 3.33 0.96 1.11
C SER A 50 4.76 0.89 0.60
N ILE A 51 5.38 2.06 0.44
CA ILE A 51 6.83 2.25 0.40
C ILE A 51 7.22 2.91 1.72
N CYS A 52 8.22 2.37 2.36
CA CYS A 52 8.63 2.70 3.72
C CYS A 52 10.13 2.97 3.77
N ALA A 53 10.55 3.75 4.74
CA ALA A 53 11.95 4.02 5.03
C ALA A 53 12.27 3.58 6.46
N ALA A 54 13.16 2.60 6.57
CA ALA A 54 13.67 2.13 7.87
C ALA A 54 15.01 2.80 8.16
N GLY A 55 15.16 3.34 9.37
CA GLY A 55 16.37 4.05 9.79
C GLY A 55 16.59 5.39 9.06
N ASP A 56 17.82 5.87 9.05
CA ASP A 56 18.18 7.19 8.51
C ASP A 56 18.59 7.11 7.03
N VAL A 57 17.59 7.16 6.15
CA VAL A 57 17.79 7.13 4.68
C VAL A 57 18.43 8.42 4.13
N ALA A 58 18.37 9.53 4.86
CA ALA A 58 18.94 10.80 4.40
C ALA A 58 20.48 10.76 4.38
N HIS A 59 21.07 10.02 5.32
CA HIS A 59 22.52 9.84 5.47
C HIS A 59 23.01 8.43 5.11
N ASP A 60 22.28 7.71 4.26
CA ASP A 60 22.64 6.36 3.78
C ASP A 60 22.83 5.31 4.91
N LYS A 61 22.22 5.55 6.08
CA LYS A 61 22.19 4.65 7.26
C LYS A 61 20.83 3.97 7.43
N GLY A 62 20.01 4.04 6.39
CA GLY A 62 18.67 3.45 6.33
C GLY A 62 18.47 2.73 5.02
N ARG A 63 17.25 2.24 4.81
CA ARG A 63 16.86 1.59 3.56
C ARG A 63 15.40 1.83 3.24
N PHE A 64 15.10 1.91 1.95
CA PHE A 64 13.74 1.82 1.48
C PHE A 64 13.29 0.36 1.41
N TYR A 65 12.03 0.11 1.69
CA TYR A 65 11.40 -1.17 1.46
C TYR A 65 9.93 -1.01 1.07
N TYR A 66 9.45 -1.97 0.30
CA TYR A 66 8.06 -2.16 -0.07
C TYR A 66 7.42 -3.17 0.87
N ALA A 67 6.19 -2.90 1.27
CA ALA A 67 5.37 -3.85 2.00
C ALA A 67 3.93 -3.85 1.48
N TYR A 68 3.37 -5.05 1.35
CA TYR A 68 2.02 -5.28 0.86
C TYR A 68 1.34 -6.38 1.66
N GLY A 69 0.08 -6.16 2.03
CA GLY A 69 -0.68 -7.17 2.76
C GLY A 69 -1.86 -6.59 3.52
N ARG A 70 -2.43 -7.41 4.41
CA ARG A 70 -3.53 -7.02 5.31
C ARG A 70 -3.05 -6.67 6.72
N ASP A 71 -1.85 -7.13 7.07
CA ASP A 71 -1.30 -7.08 8.41
C ASP A 71 0.14 -6.56 8.32
N ALA A 72 0.39 -5.39 8.89
CA ALA A 72 1.70 -4.74 8.89
C ALA A 72 2.76 -5.58 9.63
N THR A 73 2.36 -6.42 10.60
CA THR A 73 3.29 -7.29 11.33
C THR A 73 3.72 -8.52 10.51
N LYS A 74 2.93 -8.88 9.50
CA LYS A 74 3.19 -10.01 8.61
C LYS A 74 2.83 -9.66 7.16
N PRO A 75 3.67 -8.86 6.47
CA PRO A 75 3.46 -8.56 5.06
C PRO A 75 3.34 -9.84 4.23
N GLU A 76 2.42 -9.84 3.29
CA GLU A 76 2.26 -10.93 2.32
C GLU A 76 3.32 -10.87 1.24
N LEU A 77 3.80 -9.66 0.96
CA LEU A 77 4.95 -9.41 0.12
C LEU A 77 5.75 -8.27 0.72
N ALA A 78 7.05 -8.47 0.87
CA ALA A 78 8.00 -7.45 1.24
C ALA A 78 9.18 -7.49 0.26
N TYR A 79 9.69 -6.31 -0.12
CA TYR A 79 10.88 -6.19 -0.93
C TYR A 79 11.76 -5.05 -0.41
N PRO A 80 13.09 -5.22 -0.31
CA PRO A 80 13.78 -6.50 -0.41
C PRO A 80 13.38 -7.43 0.75
N THR A 81 13.83 -8.69 0.71
CA THR A 81 13.74 -9.56 1.88
C THR A 81 14.44 -8.92 3.08
N ALA A 82 14.01 -9.26 4.30
CA ALA A 82 14.51 -8.64 5.52
C ALA A 82 16.05 -8.69 5.61
N GLY A 83 16.67 -7.54 5.90
CA GLY A 83 18.12 -7.40 6.00
C GLY A 83 18.86 -7.21 4.67
N ALA A 84 18.19 -7.32 3.52
CA ALA A 84 18.77 -6.99 2.23
C ALA A 84 18.52 -5.51 1.84
N THR A 85 19.30 -5.04 0.88
CA THR A 85 19.13 -3.74 0.21
C THR A 85 18.51 -3.99 -1.15
N GLY A 86 17.40 -3.32 -1.44
CA GLY A 86 16.67 -3.44 -2.70
C GLY A 86 17.01 -2.29 -3.63
N GLU A 87 16.99 -2.55 -4.93
CA GLU A 87 17.11 -1.49 -5.92
C GLU A 87 15.72 -0.93 -6.22
N PHE A 88 15.53 0.32 -5.82
CA PHE A 88 14.35 1.10 -6.16
C PHE A 88 14.69 2.18 -7.16
N THR A 89 13.73 2.48 -8.02
CA THR A 89 13.73 3.66 -8.87
C THR A 89 12.63 4.62 -8.45
N ARG A 90 12.84 5.92 -8.67
CA ARG A 90 11.79 6.94 -8.62
C ARG A 90 11.75 7.69 -9.95
N SER A 91 10.57 7.75 -10.57
CA SER A 91 10.34 8.48 -11.81
C SER A 91 9.24 9.51 -11.65
N HIS A 92 9.40 10.65 -12.31
CA HIS A 92 8.37 11.69 -12.34
C HIS A 92 7.28 11.34 -13.36
N LEU A 93 6.02 11.58 -13.00
CA LEU A 93 4.88 11.37 -13.88
C LEU A 93 4.29 12.74 -14.24
N GLY A 94 4.44 13.16 -15.49
CA GLY A 94 3.82 14.38 -16.00
C GLY A 94 2.52 14.06 -16.75
N PHE A 95 1.44 14.77 -16.42
CA PHE A 95 0.16 14.65 -17.11
C PHE A 95 -0.37 16.04 -17.50
N ALA A 96 -1.31 16.09 -18.46
CA ALA A 96 -1.93 17.34 -18.87
C ALA A 96 -2.83 17.92 -17.76
N GLY A 97 -3.16 19.21 -17.85
CA GLY A 97 -4.15 19.83 -16.96
C GLY A 97 -3.67 20.09 -15.53
N ASN A 98 -2.39 20.39 -15.34
CA ASN A 98 -1.78 20.65 -14.02
C ASN A 98 -1.92 19.45 -13.07
N THR A 99 -1.64 18.26 -13.60
CA THR A 99 -1.63 17.00 -12.86
C THR A 99 -0.30 16.30 -13.04
N GLY A 100 0.16 15.61 -12.02
CA GLY A 100 1.48 15.01 -12.01
C GLY A 100 1.68 14.13 -10.79
N GLY A 101 2.87 13.55 -10.65
CA GLY A 101 3.18 12.75 -9.50
C GLY A 101 4.46 11.97 -9.69
N TYR A 102 4.53 10.80 -9.07
CA TYR A 102 5.72 9.96 -9.10
C TYR A 102 5.37 8.49 -9.02
N ALA A 103 6.29 7.69 -9.53
CA ALA A 103 6.26 6.24 -9.44
C ALA A 103 7.53 5.72 -8.79
N TYR A 104 7.36 4.87 -7.77
CA TYR A 104 8.40 4.02 -7.23
C TYR A 104 8.32 2.66 -7.90
N ALA A 105 9.44 2.15 -8.41
CA ALA A 105 9.48 0.84 -9.03
C ALA A 105 10.65 -0.01 -8.57
N PHE A 106 10.44 -1.33 -8.61
CA PHE A 106 11.44 -2.36 -8.37
C PHE A 106 11.04 -3.64 -9.08
N THR A 107 12.00 -4.55 -9.28
CA THR A 107 11.73 -5.88 -9.80
C THR A 107 11.96 -6.91 -8.70
N ASN A 108 11.02 -7.84 -8.57
CA ASN A 108 11.12 -8.97 -7.67
C ASN A 108 10.58 -10.23 -8.34
N ALA A 109 11.39 -11.29 -8.36
CA ALA A 109 11.02 -12.61 -8.89
C ALA A 109 10.40 -12.59 -10.31
N GLY A 110 10.94 -11.81 -11.24
CA GLY A 110 10.47 -11.74 -12.62
C GLY A 110 9.27 -10.81 -12.85
N PHE A 111 8.88 -10.04 -11.82
CA PHE A 111 7.80 -9.06 -11.89
C PHE A 111 8.30 -7.67 -11.52
N LYS A 112 7.89 -6.68 -12.31
CA LYS A 112 8.07 -5.27 -12.02
C LYS A 112 6.86 -4.74 -11.28
N TYR A 113 7.11 -4.16 -10.12
CA TYR A 113 6.11 -3.51 -9.28
C TYR A 113 6.28 -2.00 -9.42
N VAL A 114 5.19 -1.30 -9.71
CA VAL A 114 5.16 0.15 -9.87
C VAL A 114 4.09 0.70 -8.93
N VAL A 115 4.54 1.31 -7.83
CA VAL A 115 3.70 2.03 -6.88
C VAL A 115 3.65 3.48 -7.31
N TYR A 116 2.46 4.05 -7.49
CA TYR A 116 2.30 5.40 -8.02
C TYR A 116 1.43 6.27 -7.14
N SER A 117 1.76 7.56 -7.12
CA SER A 117 0.92 8.65 -6.60
C SER A 117 0.79 9.72 -7.69
N VAL A 118 -0.43 10.19 -7.93
CA VAL A 118 -0.77 11.23 -8.89
C VAL A 118 -1.72 12.21 -8.20
N SER A 119 -1.36 13.48 -8.24
CA SER A 119 -2.14 14.57 -7.68
C SER A 119 -2.23 15.75 -8.64
N GLY A 120 -3.15 16.67 -8.37
CA GLY A 120 -3.21 17.92 -9.11
C GLY A 120 -4.53 18.66 -8.98
N ALA A 121 -4.85 19.45 -10.02
CA ALA A 121 -6.07 20.26 -10.07
C ALA A 121 -7.35 19.46 -9.78
N ASN A 122 -8.38 20.16 -9.33
CA ASN A 122 -9.71 19.60 -9.00
C ASN A 122 -9.69 18.54 -7.88
N ASN A 123 -8.77 18.68 -6.92
CA ASN A 123 -8.58 17.72 -5.83
C ASN A 123 -8.31 16.31 -6.35
N LEU A 124 -7.64 16.20 -7.50
CA LEU A 124 -7.21 14.90 -8.00
C LEU A 124 -6.21 14.31 -7.00
N GLN A 125 -6.53 13.12 -6.51
CA GLN A 125 -5.64 12.27 -5.76
C GLN A 125 -5.91 10.83 -6.21
N ASP A 126 -5.02 10.28 -7.02
CA ASP A 126 -5.03 8.90 -7.47
C ASP A 126 -3.71 8.24 -7.11
N GLY A 127 -3.75 6.94 -6.86
CA GLY A 127 -2.56 6.18 -6.54
C GLY A 127 -2.82 4.70 -6.68
N GLY A 128 -1.78 3.90 -6.50
CA GLY A 128 -1.95 2.47 -6.36
C GLY A 128 -0.76 1.67 -6.81
N LEU A 129 -1.03 0.45 -7.25
CA LEU A 129 -0.04 -0.55 -7.62
C LEU A 129 -0.32 -1.10 -9.01
N VAL A 130 0.70 -1.12 -9.85
CA VAL A 130 0.74 -1.81 -11.13
C VAL A 130 1.79 -2.91 -11.05
N VAL A 131 1.47 -4.10 -11.52
CA VAL A 131 2.41 -5.22 -11.62
C VAL A 131 2.49 -5.66 -13.06
N LEU A 132 3.70 -5.77 -13.58
CA LEU A 132 4.01 -6.28 -14.91
C LEU A 132 4.90 -7.50 -14.76
N LYS A 133 4.79 -8.43 -15.72
CA LYS A 133 5.84 -9.42 -15.90
C LYS A 133 7.03 -8.74 -16.59
N ASP A 134 8.25 -9.11 -16.22
CA ASP A 134 9.45 -8.48 -16.77
C ASP A 134 9.48 -8.57 -18.31
N GLY A 135 9.81 -7.44 -18.94
CA GLY A 135 9.82 -7.31 -20.40
C GLY A 135 8.44 -7.09 -21.04
N GLU A 136 7.34 -7.21 -20.29
CA GLU A 136 5.99 -6.94 -20.79
C GLU A 136 5.56 -5.49 -20.54
N SER A 137 4.81 -4.92 -21.47
CA SER A 137 4.23 -3.57 -21.35
C SER A 137 2.82 -3.58 -20.76
N ARG A 138 2.12 -4.72 -20.82
CA ARG A 138 0.74 -4.85 -20.33
C ARG A 138 0.75 -5.32 -18.87
N PRO A 139 0.03 -4.63 -17.97
CA PRO A 139 -0.05 -5.07 -16.58
C PRO A 139 -0.72 -6.44 -16.44
N VAL A 140 -0.14 -7.29 -15.59
CA VAL A 140 -0.80 -8.50 -15.09
C VAL A 140 -1.74 -8.17 -13.92
N LYS A 141 -1.49 -7.06 -13.23
CA LYS A 141 -2.36 -6.53 -12.17
C LYS A 141 -2.31 -5.01 -12.15
N ARG A 142 -3.46 -4.39 -11.93
CA ARG A 142 -3.58 -2.98 -11.54
C ARG A 142 -4.59 -2.88 -10.41
N SER A 143 -4.21 -2.16 -9.35
CA SER A 143 -5.05 -1.89 -8.19
C SER A 143 -4.93 -0.41 -7.86
N SER A 144 -6.06 0.28 -7.80
CA SER A 144 -6.13 1.69 -7.38
C SER A 144 -6.26 1.79 -5.86
N CYS A 145 -5.82 2.90 -5.29
CA CYS A 145 -6.09 3.25 -3.90
C CYS A 145 -7.58 3.49 -3.66
N GLN A 146 -8.02 3.33 -2.42
CA GLN A 146 -9.30 3.86 -1.96
C GLN A 146 -9.31 5.39 -2.16
N PRO A 147 -10.42 5.99 -2.62
CA PRO A 147 -10.50 7.45 -2.81
C PRO A 147 -10.15 8.22 -1.55
N GLY A 148 -9.27 9.23 -1.66
CA GLY A 148 -8.86 10.08 -0.54
C GLY A 148 -7.97 9.40 0.51
N ALA A 149 -7.47 8.19 0.23
CA ALA A 149 -6.69 7.39 1.18
C ALA A 149 -5.20 7.26 0.79
N VAL A 150 -4.72 8.09 -0.13
CA VAL A 150 -3.28 8.18 -0.45
C VAL A 150 -2.60 8.99 0.65
N ILE A 151 -1.53 8.42 1.19
CA ILE A 151 -0.63 9.04 2.16
C ILE A 151 0.73 9.15 1.48
N ASP A 152 1.16 10.38 1.25
CA ASP A 152 2.50 10.70 0.77
C ASP A 152 3.28 11.37 1.88
N THR A 153 4.61 11.19 1.88
CA THR A 153 5.45 11.94 2.82
C THR A 153 5.49 13.43 2.46
N GLU A 154 5.41 14.27 3.48
CA GLU A 154 5.65 15.72 3.40
C GLU A 154 7.00 16.11 4.01
N ASP A 155 7.81 15.12 4.43
CA ASP A 155 9.11 15.34 5.03
C ASP A 155 10.16 15.59 3.93
N ASP A 156 10.71 16.81 3.89
CA ASP A 156 11.69 17.22 2.88
C ASP A 156 12.94 16.32 2.87
N THR A 157 13.40 15.85 4.02
CA THR A 157 14.59 14.97 4.09
C THR A 157 14.32 13.61 3.49
N LEU A 158 13.10 13.09 3.69
CA LEU A 158 12.67 11.84 3.08
C LEU A 158 12.45 12.01 1.58
N ILE A 159 11.83 13.12 1.15
CA ILE A 159 11.65 13.46 -0.26
C ILE A 159 13.01 13.54 -0.96
N ASP A 160 13.98 14.26 -0.40
CA ASP A 160 15.33 14.38 -0.93
C ASP A 160 16.03 13.03 -1.03
N ALA A 161 15.87 12.16 -0.03
CA ALA A 161 16.40 10.81 -0.07
C ALA A 161 15.78 10.00 -1.24
N THR A 162 14.49 10.14 -1.49
CA THR A 162 13.85 9.46 -2.63
C THR A 162 14.27 10.04 -4.00
N LEU A 163 14.65 11.31 -4.07
CA LEU A 163 15.17 11.95 -5.29
C LEU A 163 16.55 11.42 -5.71
N LYS A 164 17.31 10.83 -4.78
CA LYS A 164 18.60 10.17 -5.06
C LYS A 164 18.43 8.80 -5.72
N LEU A 165 17.23 8.21 -5.72
CA LEU A 165 16.97 6.94 -6.38
C LEU A 165 17.17 7.06 -7.90
N LYS A 166 17.60 5.97 -8.53
CA LYS A 166 17.72 5.89 -9.99
C LYS A 166 16.35 6.17 -10.63
N ARG A 167 16.33 6.63 -11.88
CA ARG A 167 15.08 6.76 -12.63
C ARG A 167 14.81 5.50 -13.44
N ASP A 168 13.55 5.14 -13.55
CA ASP A 168 13.12 4.08 -14.46
C ASP A 168 12.95 4.65 -15.88
N PRO A 169 13.75 4.22 -16.86
CA PRO A 169 13.74 4.82 -18.20
C PRO A 169 12.43 4.55 -18.96
N ALA A 170 11.74 3.44 -18.66
CA ALA A 170 10.45 3.16 -19.30
C ALA A 170 9.36 4.07 -18.75
N LEU A 171 9.33 4.29 -17.43
CA LEU A 171 8.36 5.19 -16.81
C LEU A 171 8.62 6.66 -17.18
N GLU A 172 9.88 7.10 -17.30
CA GLU A 172 10.20 8.45 -17.76
C GLU A 172 9.77 8.68 -19.21
N LYS A 173 9.86 7.65 -20.07
CA LYS A 173 9.52 7.76 -21.49
C LYS A 173 8.01 7.70 -21.75
N SER A 174 7.30 6.80 -21.09
CA SER A 174 5.90 6.49 -21.40
C SER A 174 4.92 6.72 -20.25
N GLY A 175 5.38 7.13 -19.08
CA GLY A 175 4.55 7.23 -17.89
C GLY A 175 4.11 5.87 -17.36
N LEU A 176 2.95 5.84 -16.69
CA LEU A 176 2.37 4.60 -16.19
C LEU A 176 1.93 3.70 -17.36
N PRO A 177 2.18 2.38 -17.29
CA PRO A 177 1.74 1.44 -18.32
C PRO A 177 0.24 1.53 -18.61
N ALA A 178 -0.18 1.44 -19.87
CA ALA A 178 -1.60 1.49 -20.21
C ALA A 178 -2.40 0.34 -19.56
N ARG A 179 -3.73 0.51 -19.47
CA ARG A 179 -4.64 -0.55 -19.01
C ARG A 179 -4.78 -1.65 -20.05
#